data_AF-A0A0D2L420-F1
#
_entry.id   AF-A0A0D2L420-F1
#
_cell.length_a   1.000
_cell.length_b   1.000
_cell.length_c   1.000
_cell.angle_alpha   90.00
_cell.angle_beta   90.00
_cell.angle_gamma   90.00
#
_symmetry.space_group_name_H-M   'P 1'
#
loop_
_entity.id
_entity.type
_entity.pdbx_description
1 polymer ?
#
loop_
_entity_poly.entity_id
_entity_poly.type
_entity_poly.pdbx_seq_one_letter_code
_entity_poly.pdbx_strand_id
1 'polypeptide(L)'
;MGPVSDMVVSTIGDSILVELGMHTGFELSVRVANDLVFDKPIKHIVPIHSKRLETTGVKVLLITLKYKHTMSDAALGFYRSSLHTDSSLFSAVKDYLAVEKGWFSPYLFASGRRPIIPRNLKPDIIFCHGPFLSGDYRIGETLLAEAASVIALCNAPDPVPAPEPEPSSLAELRKGLSELSIPNLASVFHRSRSPSPVPDAALASPPPPPPPRRMLITVLGLRPHRALWTSSARPSESVLNYILLNGCPALVVPVKSGAPLVAWDGMTLAQLWEIVLPAADGARSPGGKFEGVVDIVFEFVDLCIDWARVVVASPEDTNGAVGSTGALTEHEESAEGNEKSANGDGDASGRAKEALKDAITLLVAAAIRSKESKDARKELDADRSGIAMWRIP
;
A
#
# COMPACT_ATOMS: atom_id res chain seq x y z
N MET A 1 11.97 -22.02 25.54
CA MET A 1 12.13 -21.96 24.08
C MET A 1 11.44 -20.69 23.61
N GLY A 2 12.22 -19.64 23.32
CA GLY A 2 11.68 -18.37 22.81
C GLY A 2 11.36 -18.48 21.32
N PRO A 3 10.50 -17.58 20.78
CA PRO A 3 10.22 -17.56 19.35
C PRO A 3 11.50 -17.20 18.58
N VAL A 4 11.77 -17.94 17.52
CA VAL A 4 12.85 -17.66 16.57
C VAL A 4 12.38 -16.47 15.73
N SER A 5 13.01 -15.30 15.90
CA SER A 5 12.75 -14.14 15.04
C SER A 5 13.66 -14.22 13.81
N ASP A 6 13.06 -14.37 12.63
CA ASP A 6 13.78 -14.23 11.36
C ASP A 6 14.00 -12.74 11.10
N MET A 7 15.26 -12.32 11.15
CA MET A 7 15.68 -10.95 10.80
C MET A 7 15.97 -10.92 9.29
N VAL A 8 15.05 -10.35 8.52
CA VAL A 8 15.30 -10.09 7.09
C VAL A 8 16.11 -8.79 6.98
N VAL A 9 17.42 -8.92 6.76
CA VAL A 9 18.30 -7.77 6.49
C VAL A 9 18.34 -7.54 4.98
N SER A 10 17.57 -6.57 4.49
CA SER A 10 17.74 -6.09 3.11
C SER A 10 18.91 -5.10 3.01
N THR A 11 19.60 -5.19 1.88
CA THR A 11 20.95 -4.73 1.56
C THR A 11 21.19 -3.22 1.71
N ILE A 12 22.46 -2.88 1.98
CA ILE A 12 23.03 -1.53 2.18
C ILE A 12 22.66 -0.61 1.02
N GLY A 13 21.73 0.32 1.27
CA GLY A 13 21.35 1.38 0.33
C GLY A 13 19.98 1.99 0.61
N ASP A 14 19.00 1.15 0.98
CA ASP A 14 17.62 1.55 1.24
C ASP A 14 17.16 1.09 2.63
N SER A 15 16.78 2.03 3.47
CA SER A 15 17.05 1.98 4.90
C SER A 15 15.87 1.53 5.77
N ILE A 16 15.36 0.32 5.55
CA ILE A 16 14.42 -0.31 6.49
C ILE A 16 15.01 -1.57 7.13
N LEU A 17 14.66 -1.81 8.39
CA LEU A 17 14.88 -3.08 9.08
C LEU A 17 13.52 -3.62 9.49
N VAL A 18 13.23 -4.88 9.16
CA VAL A 18 11.96 -5.53 9.48
C VAL A 18 12.25 -6.70 10.41
N GLU A 19 11.65 -6.67 11.60
CA GLU A 19 11.63 -7.78 12.53
C GLU A 19 10.23 -8.39 12.54
N LEU A 20 10.13 -9.68 12.21
CA LEU A 20 8.86 -10.39 12.12
C LEU A 20 8.52 -11.04 13.48
N GLY A 21 7.45 -10.56 14.10
CA GLY A 21 6.77 -11.23 15.20
C GLY A 21 5.64 -12.11 14.67
N MET A 22 5.88 -13.42 14.57
CA MET A 22 4.83 -14.36 14.18
C MET A 22 3.96 -14.75 15.38
N HIS A 23 2.65 -14.51 15.28
CA HIS A 23 1.67 -15.20 16.13
C HIS A 23 1.21 -16.48 15.42
N THR A 24 1.10 -17.56 16.19
CA THR A 24 0.61 -18.87 15.73
C THR A 24 -0.76 -18.73 15.04
N GLY A 25 -0.87 -19.11 13.77
CA GLY A 25 -2.13 -19.15 13.02
C GLY A 25 -2.23 -18.21 11.81
N PHE A 26 -1.25 -17.33 11.58
CA PHE A 26 -1.30 -16.37 10.47
C PHE A 26 -1.17 -17.01 9.07
N GLU A 27 -0.35 -18.05 8.90
CA GLU A 27 -0.01 -18.61 7.56
C GLU A 27 -0.92 -19.75 7.09
N LEU A 28 -1.70 -20.38 7.98
CA LEU A 28 -2.29 -21.69 7.72
C LEU A 28 -3.51 -21.72 6.78
N SER A 29 -4.00 -20.58 6.26
CA SER A 29 -5.32 -20.54 5.60
C SER A 29 -5.43 -19.88 4.23
N VAL A 30 -4.39 -19.23 3.67
CA VAL A 30 -4.65 -18.20 2.64
C VAL A 30 -3.90 -18.31 1.31
N ARG A 31 -2.84 -19.11 1.17
CA ARG A 31 -2.09 -19.23 -0.10
C ARG A 31 -2.88 -19.83 -1.28
N VAL A 32 -4.02 -20.47 -1.03
CA VAL A 32 -4.91 -21.02 -2.08
C VAL A 32 -5.85 -19.94 -2.66
N ALA A 33 -5.87 -18.72 -2.13
CA ALA A 33 -6.81 -17.68 -2.51
C ALA A 33 -6.36 -16.79 -3.69
N ASN A 34 -5.05 -16.70 -3.96
CA ASN A 34 -4.54 -15.80 -5.01
C ASN A 34 -5.01 -16.20 -6.42
N ASP A 35 -5.23 -17.50 -6.68
CA ASP A 35 -5.68 -18.00 -7.98
C ASP A 35 -7.19 -17.91 -8.18
N LEU A 36 -7.99 -17.91 -7.10
CA LEU A 36 -9.45 -17.97 -7.19
C LEU A 36 -10.12 -16.61 -7.43
N VAL A 37 -9.39 -15.50 -7.38
CA VAL A 37 -9.93 -14.15 -7.63
C VAL A 37 -10.25 -13.93 -9.12
N PHE A 38 -9.81 -14.83 -10.00
CA PHE A 38 -9.88 -14.64 -11.45
C PHE A 38 -11.04 -15.38 -12.15
N ASP A 39 -11.77 -16.29 -11.48
CA ASP A 39 -12.72 -17.16 -12.19
C ASP A 39 -14.20 -16.69 -12.17
N LYS A 40 -14.62 -15.85 -11.20
CA LYS A 40 -16.00 -15.34 -11.03
C LYS A 40 -16.01 -13.96 -10.36
N PRO A 41 -17.11 -13.17 -10.43
CA PRO A 41 -17.17 -11.87 -9.76
C PRO A 41 -16.88 -12.05 -8.26
N ILE A 42 -16.03 -11.20 -7.71
CA ILE A 42 -15.46 -11.31 -6.35
C ILE A 42 -16.55 -11.54 -5.28
N LYS A 43 -17.72 -10.91 -5.44
CA LYS A 43 -18.92 -11.10 -4.58
C LYS A 43 -19.46 -12.53 -4.55
N HIS A 44 -19.38 -13.28 -5.65
CA HIS A 44 -19.86 -14.66 -5.72
C HIS A 44 -18.89 -15.67 -5.09
N ILE A 45 -17.62 -15.30 -4.95
CA ILE A 45 -16.58 -16.18 -4.41
C ILE A 45 -16.39 -15.97 -2.90
N VAL A 46 -16.51 -14.72 -2.44
CA VAL A 46 -16.38 -14.37 -1.02
C VAL A 46 -17.56 -13.48 -0.61
N PRO A 47 -18.64 -14.06 -0.08
CA PRO A 47 -19.72 -13.32 0.56
C PRO A 47 -19.22 -12.35 1.64
N ILE A 48 -19.95 -11.27 1.91
CA ILE A 48 -19.62 -10.30 2.98
C ILE A 48 -19.50 -11.01 4.35
N HIS A 49 -20.30 -12.05 4.54
CA HIS A 49 -20.34 -12.88 5.75
C HIS A 49 -19.47 -14.14 5.67
N SER A 50 -18.58 -14.23 4.69
CA SER A 50 -17.71 -15.40 4.52
C SER A 50 -16.81 -15.61 5.73
N LYS A 51 -16.69 -16.85 6.21
CA LYS A 51 -15.72 -17.23 7.26
C LYS A 51 -14.27 -16.88 6.88
N ARG A 52 -13.99 -16.67 5.59
CA ARG A 52 -12.67 -16.25 5.09
C ARG A 52 -12.29 -14.82 5.50
N LEU A 53 -13.28 -13.96 5.75
CA LEU A 53 -13.03 -12.58 6.22
C LEU A 53 -12.92 -12.50 7.75
N GLU A 54 -13.00 -13.63 8.46
CA GLU A 54 -12.83 -13.67 9.92
C GLU A 54 -11.36 -13.58 10.26
N THR A 55 -10.99 -12.54 11.00
CA THR A 55 -9.64 -12.39 11.52
C THR A 55 -9.40 -13.39 12.65
N THR A 56 -8.76 -14.51 12.32
CA THR A 56 -8.38 -15.55 13.27
C THR A 56 -6.99 -15.34 13.87
N GLY A 57 -6.15 -14.54 13.23
CA GLY A 57 -4.80 -14.25 13.68
C GLY A 57 -4.27 -12.92 13.18
N VAL A 58 -3.25 -12.41 13.86
CA VAL A 58 -2.57 -11.14 13.53
C VAL A 58 -1.08 -11.37 13.35
N LYS A 59 -0.46 -10.72 12.36
CA LYS A 59 1.00 -10.71 12.20
C LYS A 59 1.51 -9.34 12.61
N VAL A 60 2.49 -9.31 13.50
CA VAL A 60 3.09 -8.07 14.00
C VAL A 60 4.46 -7.90 13.36
N LEU A 61 4.62 -6.84 12.58
CA LEU A 61 5.85 -6.46 11.90
C LEU A 61 6.44 -5.25 12.62
N LEU A 62 7.61 -5.40 13.22
CA LEU A 62 8.34 -4.26 13.75
C LEU A 62 9.20 -3.69 12.62
N ILE A 63 8.80 -2.54 12.07
CA ILE A 63 9.54 -1.89 10.99
C ILE A 63 10.27 -0.67 11.55
N THR A 64 11.58 -0.65 11.36
CA THR A 64 12.46 0.49 11.61
C THR A 64 12.81 1.15 10.29
N LEU A 65 12.29 2.36 10.07
CA LEU A 65 12.57 3.20 8.91
C LEU A 65 13.61 4.26 9.30
N LYS A 66 14.77 4.26 8.66
CA LYS A 66 15.76 5.34 8.85
C LYS A 66 15.44 6.52 7.95
N TYR A 67 15.63 7.74 8.46
CA TYR A 67 15.41 8.97 7.71
C TYR A 67 16.37 10.08 8.19
N LYS A 68 16.59 11.10 7.36
CA LYS A 68 17.44 12.25 7.76
C LYS A 68 16.71 13.11 8.79
N HIS A 69 17.37 13.49 9.88
CA HIS A 69 16.80 14.20 11.05
C HIS A 69 16.20 15.59 10.76
N THR A 70 16.14 16.05 9.52
CA THR A 70 15.46 17.31 9.19
C THR A 70 13.94 17.12 9.29
N MET A 71 13.35 17.56 10.41
CA MET A 71 11.90 17.70 10.48
C MET A 71 11.43 18.57 9.33
N SER A 72 10.54 18.03 8.54
CA SER A 72 9.97 18.68 7.37
C SER A 72 8.46 18.54 7.43
N ASP A 73 7.77 19.59 6.99
CA ASP A 73 6.32 19.58 6.97
C ASP A 73 5.84 18.56 5.92
N ALA A 74 4.90 17.72 6.31
CA ALA A 74 4.27 16.80 5.39
C ALA A 74 3.41 17.60 4.39
N ALA A 75 3.63 17.37 3.10
CA ALA A 75 2.79 17.89 2.02
C ALA A 75 1.47 17.09 2.00
N LEU A 76 0.57 17.47 2.91
CA LEU A 76 -0.74 16.87 3.06
C LEU A 76 -1.74 17.43 2.07
N GLY A 77 -2.55 16.55 1.52
CA GLY A 77 -3.80 16.87 0.85
C GLY A 77 -4.98 16.24 1.57
N PHE A 78 -6.15 16.84 1.35
CA PHE A 78 -7.39 16.48 2.02
C PHE A 78 -8.45 16.20 0.97
N TYR A 79 -9.09 15.05 1.10
CA TYR A 79 -10.17 14.64 0.23
C TYR A 79 -11.47 14.56 1.03
N ARG A 80 -12.56 15.04 0.42
CA ARG A 80 -13.92 14.87 0.90
C ARG A 80 -14.78 14.46 -0.27
N SER A 81 -15.54 13.40 -0.07
CA SER A 81 -16.40 12.79 -1.06
C SER A 81 -17.57 13.69 -1.42
N SER A 82 -18.05 13.55 -2.66
CA SER A 82 -19.26 14.22 -3.14
C SER A 82 -20.55 13.68 -2.50
N LEU A 83 -20.47 12.59 -1.73
CA LEU A 83 -21.62 11.96 -1.06
C LEU A 83 -22.13 12.74 0.16
N HIS A 84 -21.32 13.66 0.70
CA HIS A 84 -21.76 14.57 1.75
C HIS A 84 -22.69 15.62 1.18
N THR A 85 -23.77 15.97 1.90
CA THR A 85 -24.64 17.10 1.54
C THR A 85 -23.86 18.41 1.43
N ASP A 86 -22.84 18.55 2.27
CA ASP A 86 -21.90 19.66 2.25
C ASP A 86 -20.58 19.16 1.65
N SER A 87 -20.25 19.60 0.44
CA SER A 87 -18.96 19.33 -0.22
C SER A 87 -17.79 20.13 0.38
N SER A 88 -18.06 21.02 1.34
CA SER A 88 -17.06 21.84 2.00
C SER A 88 -16.14 20.98 2.88
N LEU A 89 -14.82 21.10 2.67
CA LEU A 89 -13.80 20.51 3.55
C LEU A 89 -13.84 21.09 4.98
N PHE A 90 -14.37 22.31 5.12
CA PHE A 90 -14.48 23.00 6.39
C PHE A 90 -15.81 22.67 7.07
N SER A 91 -15.72 22.25 8.33
CA SER A 91 -16.87 22.11 9.19
C SER A 91 -17.46 23.49 9.50
N ALA A 92 -18.79 23.59 9.50
CA ALA A 92 -19.53 24.78 9.93
C ALA A 92 -19.47 24.96 11.47
N VAL A 93 -18.27 24.90 12.04
CA VAL A 93 -18.09 24.97 13.50
C VAL A 93 -18.37 26.39 13.97
N LYS A 94 -19.46 26.52 14.74
CA LYS A 94 -19.86 27.74 15.46
C LYS A 94 -18.89 28.15 16.57
N ASP A 95 -18.02 27.25 17.03
CA ASP A 95 -17.13 27.47 18.18
C ASP A 95 -15.65 27.41 17.80
N TYR A 96 -15.05 28.58 17.63
CA TYR A 96 -13.62 28.78 17.36
C TYR A 96 -12.68 28.17 18.44
N LEU A 97 -13.23 27.80 19.60
CA LEU A 97 -12.52 27.24 20.76
C LEU A 97 -12.72 25.72 20.94
N ALA A 98 -13.57 25.07 20.16
CA ALA A 98 -13.77 23.63 20.26
C ALA A 98 -12.52 22.88 19.77
N VAL A 99 -11.91 22.09 20.65
CA VAL A 99 -10.77 21.24 20.32
C VAL A 99 -11.31 19.93 19.74
N GLU A 100 -11.58 19.89 18.43
CA GLU A 100 -11.73 18.59 17.77
C GLU A 100 -10.38 17.87 17.78
N LYS A 101 -10.38 16.58 18.13
CA LYS A 101 -9.17 15.75 18.14
C LYS A 101 -8.60 15.75 16.72
N GLY A 102 -7.52 16.50 16.51
CA GLY A 102 -6.80 16.49 15.24
C GLY A 102 -6.43 15.05 14.89
N TRP A 103 -6.69 14.65 13.65
CA TRP A 103 -6.23 13.37 13.15
C TRP A 103 -4.72 13.29 13.33
N PHE A 104 -4.23 12.21 13.93
CA PHE A 104 -2.79 11.96 14.06
C PHE A 104 -2.48 10.63 13.41
N SER A 105 -1.65 10.71 12.37
CA SER A 105 -1.00 9.57 11.75
C SER A 105 0.26 9.26 12.54
N PRO A 106 0.30 8.13 13.26
CA PRO A 106 1.50 7.74 14.00
C PRO A 106 2.69 7.52 13.07
N TYR A 107 2.44 7.10 11.83
CA TYR A 107 3.45 6.92 10.82
C TYR A 107 4.14 8.23 10.42
N LEU A 108 3.38 9.29 10.09
CA LEU A 108 3.97 10.59 9.76
C LEU A 108 4.76 11.15 10.95
N PHE A 109 4.18 11.06 12.15
CA PHE A 109 4.83 11.49 13.38
C PHE A 109 6.15 10.74 13.63
N ALA A 110 6.15 9.40 13.56
CA ALA A 110 7.34 8.58 13.82
C ALA A 110 8.44 8.81 12.77
N SER A 111 8.05 9.05 11.52
CA SER A 111 8.95 9.33 10.39
C SER A 111 9.46 10.78 10.31
N GLY A 112 9.25 11.59 11.36
CA GLY A 112 9.76 12.96 11.43
C GLY A 112 9.09 13.94 10.46
N ARG A 113 7.95 13.55 9.89
CA ARG A 113 7.13 14.38 9.01
C ARG A 113 6.05 15.04 9.83
N ARG A 114 6.05 16.37 9.90
CA ARG A 114 5.08 17.09 10.72
C ARG A 114 3.73 17.18 9.98
N PRO A 115 2.66 16.53 10.47
CA PRO A 115 1.34 16.72 9.89
C PRO A 115 0.78 18.07 10.35
N ILE A 116 0.46 18.95 9.40
CA ILE A 116 -0.23 20.22 9.67
C ILE A 116 -1.65 20.09 9.16
N ILE A 117 -2.58 19.84 10.08
CA ILE A 117 -4.00 19.66 9.75
C ILE A 117 -4.79 20.79 10.40
N PRO A 118 -5.50 21.61 9.60
CA PRO A 118 -6.38 22.64 10.15
C PRO A 118 -7.48 22.01 11.01
N ARG A 119 -7.75 22.61 12.18
CA ARG A 119 -8.72 22.06 13.16
C ARG A 119 -10.15 22.04 12.66
N ASN A 120 -10.48 22.91 11.70
CA ASN A 120 -11.80 23.03 11.10
C ASN A 120 -12.00 22.06 9.92
N LEU A 121 -11.03 21.21 9.61
CA LEU A 121 -11.09 20.34 8.44
C LEU A 121 -11.64 18.97 8.83
N LYS A 122 -12.66 18.51 8.12
CA LYS A 122 -13.22 17.16 8.24
C LYS A 122 -13.06 16.42 6.92
N PRO A 123 -11.86 15.87 6.66
CA PRO A 123 -11.60 15.10 5.45
C PRO A 123 -12.13 13.68 5.64
N ASP A 124 -12.55 13.08 4.54
CA ASP A 124 -12.80 11.65 4.50
C ASP A 124 -11.50 10.88 4.31
N ILE A 125 -10.58 11.39 3.49
CA ILE A 125 -9.26 10.77 3.28
C ILE A 125 -8.18 11.84 3.38
N ILE A 126 -7.10 11.50 4.08
CA ILE A 126 -5.92 12.36 4.23
C ILE A 126 -4.78 11.68 3.50
N PHE A 127 -4.13 12.40 2.60
CA PHE A 127 -3.05 11.85 1.79
C PHE A 127 -1.81 12.73 1.84
N CYS A 128 -0.67 12.15 1.54
CA CYS A 128 0.64 12.76 1.62
C CYS A 128 1.37 12.56 0.29
N HIS A 129 1.87 13.63 -0.32
CA HIS A 129 2.71 13.56 -1.52
C HIS A 129 4.20 13.57 -1.20
N GLY A 130 4.59 14.05 -0.02
CA GLY A 130 5.97 14.14 0.40
C GLY A 130 6.12 14.78 1.78
N PRO A 131 7.35 14.92 2.28
CA PRO A 131 8.60 14.50 1.64
C PRO A 131 8.68 12.98 1.52
N PHE A 132 9.32 12.53 0.44
CA PHE A 132 9.51 11.11 0.14
C PHE A 132 10.71 10.56 0.92
N LEU A 133 10.50 9.48 1.66
CA LEU A 133 11.58 8.72 2.28
C LEU A 133 11.79 7.44 1.44
N SER A 134 13.05 7.05 1.23
CA SER A 134 13.36 5.85 0.42
C SER A 134 12.67 4.59 0.94
N GLY A 135 12.56 4.45 2.26
CA GLY A 135 11.88 3.32 2.86
C GLY A 135 10.35 3.35 2.79
N ASP A 136 9.71 4.41 2.28
CA ASP A 136 8.24 4.47 2.16
C ASP A 136 7.73 3.40 1.18
N TYR A 137 8.44 3.18 0.05
CA TYR A 137 8.13 2.08 -0.87
C TYR A 137 8.35 0.72 -0.24
N ARG A 138 9.47 0.56 0.48
CA ARG A 138 9.82 -0.70 1.13
C ARG A 138 8.82 -1.10 2.20
N ILE A 139 8.23 -0.15 2.92
CA ILE A 139 7.14 -0.43 3.84
C ILE A 139 5.95 -1.02 3.07
N GLY A 140 5.49 -0.36 2.01
CA GLY A 140 4.39 -0.88 1.20
C GLY A 140 4.67 -2.26 0.60
N GLU A 141 5.88 -2.49 0.08
CA GLU A 141 6.32 -3.79 -0.43
C GLU A 141 6.35 -4.87 0.67
N THR A 142 6.85 -4.54 1.85
CA THR A 142 6.88 -5.46 3.00
C THR A 142 5.46 -5.80 3.45
N LEU A 143 4.58 -4.80 3.56
CA LEU A 143 3.19 -5.02 3.94
C LEU A 143 2.46 -5.91 2.92
N LEU A 144 2.77 -5.75 1.63
CA LEU A 144 2.22 -6.60 0.57
C LEU A 144 2.80 -8.02 0.62
N ALA A 145 4.11 -8.18 0.80
CA ALA A 145 4.78 -9.48 0.87
C ALA A 145 4.30 -10.30 2.07
N GLU A 146 4.01 -9.63 3.19
CA GLU A 146 3.56 -10.24 4.44
C GLU A 146 2.04 -10.34 4.55
N ALA A 147 1.28 -9.85 3.56
CA ALA A 147 -0.17 -9.93 3.55
C ALA A 147 -0.63 -11.39 3.43
N ALA A 148 -1.68 -11.75 4.18
CA ALA A 148 -2.21 -13.12 4.13
C ALA A 148 -2.95 -13.39 2.81
N SER A 149 -3.83 -12.47 2.40
CA SER A 149 -4.60 -12.53 1.15
C SER A 149 -4.31 -11.30 0.31
N VAL A 150 -4.16 -11.47 -1.00
CA VAL A 150 -3.96 -10.37 -1.94
C VAL A 150 -4.99 -10.45 -3.08
N ILE A 151 -5.67 -9.34 -3.35
CA ILE A 151 -6.53 -9.14 -4.53
C ILE A 151 -5.79 -8.16 -5.44
N ALA A 152 -5.16 -8.66 -6.50
CA ALA A 152 -4.41 -7.85 -7.45
C ALA A 152 -5.25 -7.58 -8.71
N LEU A 153 -5.49 -6.30 -9.02
CA LEU A 153 -6.17 -5.85 -10.23
C LEU A 153 -5.18 -5.35 -11.30
N CYS A 154 -3.92 -5.77 -11.20
CA CYS A 154 -2.87 -5.49 -12.17
C CYS A 154 -1.79 -6.57 -12.10
N ASN A 155 -1.05 -6.71 -13.19
CA ASN A 155 0.08 -7.65 -13.27
C ASN A 155 1.17 -7.28 -12.25
N ALA A 156 1.82 -8.31 -11.70
CA ALA A 156 3.03 -8.11 -10.92
C ALA A 156 4.14 -7.54 -11.82
N PRO A 157 5.05 -6.71 -11.28
CA PRO A 157 6.22 -6.27 -12.02
C PRO A 157 7.03 -7.48 -12.45
N ASP A 158 7.62 -7.41 -13.64
CA ASP A 158 8.57 -8.42 -14.09
C ASP A 158 9.70 -8.55 -13.05
N PRO A 159 10.12 -9.78 -12.71
CA PRO A 159 11.22 -9.97 -11.79
C PRO A 159 12.44 -9.23 -12.32
N VAL A 160 12.95 -8.28 -11.54
CA VAL A 160 14.22 -7.62 -11.85
C VAL A 160 15.26 -8.72 -12.07
N PRO A 161 15.94 -8.77 -13.23
CA PRO A 161 16.95 -9.78 -13.47
C PRO A 161 17.93 -9.72 -12.31
N ALA A 162 18.14 -10.86 -11.64
CA ALA A 162 19.12 -10.96 -10.57
C ALA A 162 20.42 -10.36 -11.11
N PRO A 163 21.08 -9.45 -10.36
CA PRO A 163 22.37 -8.94 -10.81
C PRO A 163 23.23 -10.16 -11.10
N GLU A 164 23.68 -10.29 -12.36
CA GLU A 164 24.66 -11.29 -12.72
C GLU A 164 25.79 -11.18 -11.69
N PRO A 165 26.30 -12.31 -11.16
CA PRO A 165 27.35 -12.27 -10.17
C PRO A 165 28.54 -11.53 -10.78
N GLU A 166 28.69 -10.25 -10.46
CA GLU A 166 29.86 -9.51 -10.88
C GLU A 166 31.08 -10.28 -10.36
N PRO A 167 32.05 -10.59 -11.23
CA PRO A 167 33.22 -11.35 -10.83
C PRO A 167 33.89 -10.61 -9.69
N SER A 168 33.88 -11.24 -8.52
CA SER A 168 34.46 -10.79 -7.27
C SER A 168 35.69 -9.88 -7.46
N SER A 169 35.52 -8.58 -7.22
CA SER A 169 36.56 -7.55 -7.25
C SER A 169 37.68 -7.73 -6.20
N LEU A 170 37.64 -8.82 -5.43
CA LEU A 170 38.77 -9.30 -4.64
C LEU A 170 39.96 -9.78 -5.50
N ALA A 171 39.74 -10.13 -6.77
CA ALA A 171 40.81 -10.47 -7.71
C ALA A 171 41.52 -9.22 -8.28
N GLU A 172 40.81 -8.10 -8.44
CA GLU A 172 41.40 -6.85 -8.92
C GLU A 172 42.16 -6.11 -7.81
N LEU A 173 41.70 -6.20 -6.55
CA LEU A 173 42.41 -5.61 -5.41
C LEU A 173 43.76 -6.28 -5.10
N ARG A 174 43.96 -7.54 -5.51
CA ARG A 174 45.24 -8.26 -5.36
C ARG A 174 46.25 -7.96 -6.47
N LYS A 175 45.83 -7.47 -7.64
CA LYS A 175 46.75 -7.06 -8.70
C LYS A 175 47.29 -5.64 -8.53
N GLY A 176 46.66 -4.80 -7.70
CA GLY A 176 47.10 -3.43 -7.42
C GLY A 176 48.15 -3.27 -6.30
N LEU A 177 48.53 -4.36 -5.61
CA LEU A 177 49.45 -4.31 -4.46
C LEU A 177 50.89 -4.69 -4.79
N SER A 178 51.24 -4.87 -6.06
CA SER A 178 52.59 -5.29 -6.50
C SER A 178 53.44 -4.17 -7.11
N GLU A 179 52.91 -2.95 -7.27
CA GLU A 179 53.66 -1.78 -7.78
C GLU A 179 53.35 -0.52 -6.97
N LEU A 180 53.61 -0.56 -5.65
CA LEU A 180 53.69 0.65 -4.83
C LEU A 180 55.14 1.14 -4.80
N SER A 181 55.56 1.81 -5.87
CA SER A 181 56.69 2.74 -5.81
C SER A 181 56.21 4.00 -5.12
N ILE A 182 56.72 4.28 -3.92
CA ILE A 182 56.40 5.47 -3.12
C ILE A 182 57.07 6.68 -3.78
N PRO A 183 56.34 7.67 -4.34
CA PRO A 183 56.94 8.93 -4.75
C PRO A 183 57.20 9.80 -3.53
N ASN A 184 58.36 10.43 -3.53
CA ASN A 184 58.84 11.37 -2.54
C ASN A 184 57.87 12.56 -2.35
N LEU A 185 57.26 12.68 -1.16
CA LEU A 185 56.36 13.77 -0.79
C LEU A 185 57.14 15.04 -0.40
N ALA A 186 57.77 15.68 -1.38
CA ALA A 186 58.20 17.06 -1.28
C ALA A 186 57.56 17.83 -2.44
N SER A 187 56.74 18.84 -2.12
CA SER A 187 56.07 19.80 -3.01
C SER A 187 54.65 19.48 -3.54
N VAL A 188 53.63 19.45 -2.67
CA VAL A 188 52.25 19.77 -3.12
C VAL A 188 51.49 20.58 -2.06
N PHE A 189 51.86 21.85 -1.91
CA PHE A 189 50.93 22.88 -1.43
C PHE A 189 50.58 23.78 -2.62
N HIS A 190 49.70 23.30 -3.51
CA HIS A 190 48.96 24.19 -4.40
C HIS A 190 47.55 24.37 -3.82
N ARG A 191 47.35 25.54 -3.18
CA ARG A 191 46.02 26.05 -2.85
C ARG A 191 45.25 26.28 -4.16
N SER A 192 44.49 25.28 -4.60
CA SER A 192 43.45 25.48 -5.61
C SER A 192 42.30 26.24 -4.96
N ARG A 193 42.12 27.50 -5.35
CA ARG A 193 40.90 28.26 -5.12
C ARG A 193 39.87 27.73 -6.12
N SER A 194 39.00 26.82 -5.72
CA SER A 194 37.76 26.59 -6.46
C SER A 194 36.82 27.78 -6.23
N PRO A 195 36.16 28.31 -7.28
CA PRO A 195 35.17 29.36 -7.13
C PRO A 195 33.94 28.83 -6.37
N SER A 196 33.34 29.68 -5.55
CA SER A 196 32.10 29.41 -4.81
C SER A 196 31.02 28.78 -5.70
N PRO A 197 30.26 27.80 -5.19
CA PRO A 197 29.13 27.27 -5.92
C PRO A 197 28.08 28.38 -6.07
N VAL A 198 27.74 28.66 -7.32
CA VAL A 198 26.54 29.41 -7.71
C VAL A 198 25.34 28.67 -7.10
N PRO A 199 24.33 29.37 -6.54
CA PRO A 199 23.14 28.70 -6.03
C PRO A 199 22.40 28.09 -7.21
N ASP A 200 22.53 26.77 -7.40
CA ASP A 200 21.65 26.00 -8.28
C ASP A 200 20.24 26.05 -7.69
N ALA A 201 19.49 27.06 -8.11
CA ALA A 201 18.06 27.20 -7.94
C ALA A 201 17.30 26.21 -8.84
N ALA A 202 17.69 24.94 -8.80
CA ALA A 202 16.95 23.84 -9.37
C ALA A 202 16.78 22.81 -8.25
N LEU A 203 15.65 22.92 -7.54
CA LEU A 203 15.07 21.84 -6.76
C LEU A 203 15.00 20.62 -7.68
N ALA A 204 16.00 19.74 -7.60
CA ALA A 204 16.00 18.49 -8.34
C ALA A 204 14.73 17.75 -7.92
N SER A 205 13.75 17.71 -8.84
CA SER A 205 12.59 16.85 -8.68
C SER A 205 13.12 15.43 -8.43
N PRO A 206 12.66 14.73 -7.37
CA PRO A 206 13.12 13.37 -7.10
C PRO A 206 12.95 12.51 -8.36
N PRO A 207 13.87 11.54 -8.61
CA PRO A 207 13.77 10.68 -9.77
C PRO A 207 12.37 10.09 -9.87
N PRO A 208 11.72 10.12 -11.05
CA PRO A 208 10.38 9.59 -11.20
C PRO A 208 10.39 8.13 -10.76
N PRO A 209 9.41 7.69 -9.95
CA PRO A 209 9.46 6.35 -9.40
C PRO A 209 9.42 5.32 -10.52
N PRO A 210 10.19 4.23 -10.37
CA PRO A 210 10.29 3.20 -11.40
C PRO A 210 8.89 2.66 -11.70
N PRO A 211 8.46 2.63 -12.96
CA PRO A 211 7.25 1.93 -13.36
C PRO A 211 7.45 0.41 -13.19
N PRO A 212 6.40 -0.36 -12.82
CA PRO A 212 4.98 0.00 -12.84
C PRO A 212 4.39 0.48 -11.49
N ARG A 213 3.92 1.73 -11.44
CA ARG A 213 3.31 2.30 -10.22
C ARG A 213 2.00 1.60 -9.85
N ARG A 214 1.96 1.09 -8.62
CA ARG A 214 0.79 0.47 -8.01
C ARG A 214 0.49 1.12 -6.66
N MET A 215 -0.66 0.81 -6.11
CA MET A 215 -1.04 1.20 -4.76
C MET A 215 -1.56 -0.03 -4.03
N LEU A 216 -0.94 -0.29 -2.89
CA LEU A 216 -1.43 -1.21 -1.87
C LEU A 216 -2.51 -0.49 -1.07
N ILE A 217 -3.69 -1.08 -0.92
CA ILE A 217 -4.76 -0.64 -0.03
C ILE A 217 -5.01 -1.78 0.95
N THR A 218 -4.86 -1.53 2.25
CA THR A 218 -5.00 -2.57 3.26
C THR A 218 -5.52 -2.02 4.58
N VAL A 219 -6.13 -2.89 5.39
CA VAL A 219 -6.45 -2.58 6.78
C VAL A 219 -5.16 -2.72 7.58
N LEU A 220 -4.66 -1.61 8.11
CA LEU A 220 -3.44 -1.59 8.89
C LEU A 220 -3.72 -1.33 10.36
N GLY A 221 -3.33 -2.29 11.20
CA GLY A 221 -3.20 -2.09 12.63
C GLY A 221 -1.88 -1.39 12.97
N LEU A 222 -1.91 -0.45 13.90
CA LEU A 222 -0.71 0.24 14.39
C LEU A 222 -0.57 0.06 15.90
N ARG A 223 0.66 -0.09 16.37
CA ARG A 223 1.01 -0.02 17.80
C ARG A 223 2.34 0.71 17.98
N PRO A 224 2.52 1.50 19.05
CA PRO A 224 3.82 2.07 19.36
C PRO A 224 4.87 0.98 19.59
N HIS A 225 6.14 1.29 19.34
CA HIS A 225 7.24 0.33 19.59
C HIS A 225 7.34 -0.06 21.08
N ARG A 226 7.01 0.86 22.00
CA ARG A 226 6.90 0.62 23.46
C ARG A 226 5.55 1.16 23.95
N ALA A 227 5.42 1.47 25.24
CA ALA A 227 4.16 1.95 25.82
C ALA A 227 3.63 3.29 25.27
N LEU A 228 4.52 4.19 24.79
CA LEU A 228 4.14 5.55 24.37
C LEU A 228 4.46 5.78 22.89
N TRP A 229 3.58 6.48 22.17
CA TRP A 229 3.79 6.84 20.76
C TRP A 229 5.06 7.66 20.51
N THR A 230 5.46 8.50 21.47
CA THR A 230 6.73 9.25 21.43
C THR A 230 7.96 8.35 21.31
N SER A 231 7.90 7.11 21.81
CA SER A 231 9.01 6.15 21.71
C SER A 231 9.24 5.60 20.30
N SER A 232 8.27 5.81 19.40
CA SER A 232 8.33 5.40 18.00
C SER A 232 9.12 6.38 17.14
N ALA A 233 9.22 7.65 17.58
CA ALA A 233 10.07 8.67 16.97
C ALA A 233 11.44 8.66 17.65
N ARG A 234 12.47 8.20 16.95
CA ARG A 234 13.87 8.22 17.41
C ARG A 234 14.69 9.15 16.52
N PRO A 235 15.85 9.65 17.00
CA PRO A 235 16.74 10.44 16.16
C PRO A 235 17.11 9.67 14.90
N SER A 236 16.70 10.19 13.73
CA SER A 236 16.94 9.59 12.41
C SER A 236 16.29 8.22 12.16
N GLU A 237 15.38 7.76 13.03
CA GLU A 237 14.74 6.45 12.91
C GLU A 237 13.26 6.50 13.36
N SER A 238 12.41 5.80 12.64
CA SER A 238 11.00 5.59 12.95
C SER A 238 10.82 4.11 13.24
N VAL A 239 10.44 3.76 14.46
CA VAL A 239 10.27 2.37 14.88
C VAL A 239 8.80 2.16 15.26
N LEU A 240 8.08 1.36 14.48
CA LEU A 240 6.63 1.19 14.64
C LEU A 240 6.25 -0.29 14.48
N ASN A 241 5.25 -0.74 15.24
CA ASN A 241 4.62 -2.03 14.99
C ASN A 241 3.49 -1.84 13.98
N TYR A 242 3.61 -2.52 12.85
CA TYR A 242 2.61 -2.66 11.80
C TYR A 242 1.93 -4.01 11.98
N ILE A 243 0.61 -4.04 12.02
CA ILE A 243 -0.15 -5.25 12.35
C ILE A 243 -1.06 -5.57 11.17
N LEU A 244 -0.81 -6.72 10.55
CA LEU A 244 -1.62 -7.25 9.46
C LEU A 244 -2.64 -8.24 10.03
N LEU A 245 -3.86 -8.18 9.51
CA LEU A 245 -4.97 -9.03 9.93
C LEU A 245 -5.22 -10.07 8.85
N ASN A 246 -5.18 -11.36 9.18
CA ASN A 246 -5.28 -12.41 8.16
C ASN A 246 -6.64 -12.48 7.46
N GLY A 247 -7.71 -12.04 8.11
CA GLY A 247 -9.05 -11.94 7.54
C GLY A 247 -9.25 -10.73 6.62
N CYS A 248 -8.31 -9.78 6.58
CA CYS A 248 -8.40 -8.58 5.74
C CYS A 248 -7.56 -8.75 4.48
N PRO A 249 -8.16 -8.68 3.27
CA PRO A 249 -7.38 -8.75 2.04
C PRO A 249 -6.56 -7.47 1.82
N ALA A 250 -5.40 -7.61 1.21
CA ALA A 250 -4.64 -6.49 0.64
C ALA A 250 -5.05 -6.30 -0.83
N LEU A 251 -5.45 -5.09 -1.21
CA LEU A 251 -5.79 -4.77 -2.59
C LEU A 251 -4.59 -4.13 -3.28
N VAL A 252 -4.30 -4.54 -4.51
CA VAL A 252 -3.25 -3.94 -5.33
C VAL A 252 -3.87 -3.41 -6.62
N VAL A 253 -3.74 -2.11 -6.84
CA VAL A 253 -4.32 -1.42 -8.00
C VAL A 253 -3.26 -0.63 -8.78
N PRO A 254 -3.37 -0.51 -10.11
CA PRO A 254 -2.46 0.33 -10.89
C PRO A 254 -2.86 1.80 -10.73
N VAL A 255 -1.88 2.69 -10.52
CA VAL A 255 -2.13 4.12 -10.24
C VAL A 255 -1.45 5.10 -11.19
N LYS A 256 -2.09 6.25 -11.41
CA LYS A 256 -1.62 7.32 -12.30
C LYS A 256 -0.36 8.03 -11.78
N SER A 257 0.32 8.71 -12.70
CA SER A 257 1.35 9.73 -12.40
C SER A 257 0.74 10.88 -11.60
N GLY A 258 0.91 10.87 -10.28
CA GLY A 258 0.33 11.89 -9.40
C GLY A 258 -0.45 11.30 -8.23
N ALA A 259 -0.68 9.98 -8.19
CA ALA A 259 -1.25 9.34 -7.01
C ALA A 259 -0.38 9.62 -5.75
N PRO A 260 -1.01 9.80 -4.58
CA PRO A 260 -0.32 10.11 -3.35
C PRO A 260 0.66 9.02 -2.95
N LEU A 261 1.67 9.38 -2.17
CA LEU A 261 2.66 8.44 -1.66
C LEU A 261 2.04 7.53 -0.59
N VAL A 262 1.35 8.15 0.37
CA VAL A 262 0.58 7.46 1.40
C VAL A 262 -0.76 8.15 1.53
N ALA A 263 -1.83 7.39 1.71
CA ALA A 263 -3.13 7.91 2.08
C ALA A 263 -3.73 7.09 3.23
N TRP A 264 -4.63 7.72 3.98
CA TRP A 264 -5.31 7.12 5.10
C TRP A 264 -6.76 7.52 5.08
N ASP A 265 -7.62 6.56 5.38
CA ASP A 265 -9.01 6.84 5.72
C ASP A 265 -9.07 7.70 7.00
N GLY A 266 -9.93 8.70 6.97
CA GLY A 266 -10.22 9.57 8.09
C GLY A 266 -10.95 8.83 9.21
N MET A 267 -11.65 7.74 8.87
CA MET A 267 -12.25 6.87 9.87
C MET A 267 -11.23 5.91 10.49
N THR A 268 -11.21 5.88 11.83
CA THR A 268 -10.38 4.94 12.57
C THR A 268 -11.03 3.56 12.61
N LEU A 269 -10.25 2.53 12.89
CA LEU A 269 -10.78 1.17 13.01
C LEU A 269 -11.80 1.07 14.16
N ALA A 270 -11.61 1.83 15.24
CA ALA A 270 -12.60 1.96 16.31
C ALA A 270 -13.96 2.49 15.78
N GLN A 271 -13.95 3.51 14.92
CA GLN A 271 -15.16 4.05 14.30
C GLN A 271 -15.77 3.08 13.29
N LEU A 272 -14.94 2.38 12.51
CA LEU A 272 -15.41 1.34 11.58
C LEU A 272 -16.10 0.20 12.36
N TRP A 273 -15.60 -0.20 13.52
CA TRP A 273 -16.19 -1.27 14.34
C TRP A 273 -17.61 -0.96 14.85
N GLU A 274 -17.98 0.32 14.95
CA GLU A 274 -19.33 0.76 15.32
C GLU A 274 -20.35 0.58 14.18
N ILE A 275 -19.88 0.40 12.94
CA ILE A 275 -20.75 0.19 11.78
C ILE A 275 -21.36 -1.21 11.82
N VAL A 276 -22.65 -1.29 11.50
CA VAL A 276 -23.38 -2.55 11.37
C VAL A 276 -23.35 -2.99 9.92
N LEU A 277 -22.92 -4.23 9.68
CA LEU A 277 -22.89 -4.82 8.35
C LEU A 277 -24.31 -5.12 7.84
N PRO A 278 -24.54 -5.11 6.52
CA PRO A 278 -25.81 -5.52 5.94
C PRO A 278 -26.13 -6.99 6.27
N ALA A 279 -27.41 -7.31 6.48
CA ALA A 279 -27.84 -8.65 6.91
C ALA A 279 -27.64 -9.75 5.85
N ALA A 280 -27.61 -9.37 4.57
CA ALA A 280 -27.39 -10.26 3.44
C ALA A 280 -26.63 -9.53 2.33
N ASP A 281 -25.99 -10.27 1.43
CA ASP A 281 -25.31 -9.69 0.26
C ASP A 281 -26.33 -8.93 -0.60
N GLY A 282 -26.01 -7.68 -0.94
CA GLY A 282 -26.89 -6.79 -1.71
C GLY A 282 -27.99 -6.09 -0.89
N ALA A 283 -28.17 -6.42 0.39
CA ALA A 283 -28.99 -5.63 1.30
C ALA A 283 -28.25 -4.35 1.71
N ARG A 284 -28.99 -3.27 1.95
CA ARG A 284 -28.41 -2.04 2.51
C ARG A 284 -28.20 -2.16 4.01
N SER A 285 -27.09 -1.62 4.50
CA SER A 285 -26.81 -1.53 5.92
C SER A 285 -27.82 -0.64 6.65
N PRO A 286 -28.07 -0.88 7.95
CA PRO A 286 -28.90 0.01 8.75
C PRO A 286 -28.31 1.43 8.76
N GLY A 287 -28.97 2.36 8.10
CA GLY A 287 -28.53 3.75 7.98
C GLY A 287 -27.54 4.04 6.85
N GLY A 288 -27.22 3.07 5.98
CA GLY A 288 -26.42 3.30 4.77
C GLY A 288 -24.94 3.67 5.02
N LYS A 289 -24.47 3.55 6.26
CA LYS A 289 -23.11 3.99 6.64
C LYS A 289 -22.04 3.11 6.02
N PHE A 290 -22.29 1.80 5.92
CA PHE A 290 -21.35 0.86 5.30
C PHE A 290 -21.12 1.19 3.82
N GLU A 291 -22.22 1.37 3.08
CA GLU A 291 -22.17 1.72 1.65
C GLU A 291 -21.51 3.08 1.48
N GLY A 292 -21.80 4.05 2.36
CA GLY A 292 -21.15 5.35 2.36
C GLY A 292 -19.62 5.24 2.45
N VAL A 293 -19.09 4.45 3.39
CA VAL A 293 -17.63 4.24 3.51
C VAL A 293 -17.05 3.59 2.26
N VAL A 294 -17.69 2.55 1.75
CA VAL A 294 -17.27 1.86 0.51
C VAL A 294 -17.23 2.83 -0.67
N ASP A 295 -18.28 3.64 -0.83
CA ASP A 295 -18.40 4.59 -1.94
C ASP A 295 -17.39 5.74 -1.81
N ILE A 296 -17.12 6.24 -0.59
CA ILE A 296 -16.08 7.26 -0.32
C ILE A 296 -14.69 6.74 -0.73
N VAL A 297 -14.32 5.54 -0.26
CA VAL A 297 -13.01 4.94 -0.56
C VAL A 297 -12.90 4.66 -2.05
N PHE A 298 -13.97 4.13 -2.67
CA PHE A 298 -14.02 3.89 -4.11
C PHE A 298 -13.84 5.19 -4.92
N GLU A 299 -14.55 6.28 -4.58
CA GLU A 299 -14.47 7.55 -5.29
C GLU A 299 -13.04 8.12 -5.26
N PHE A 300 -12.38 8.09 -4.09
CA PHE A 300 -10.98 8.53 -3.98
C PHE A 300 -10.02 7.65 -4.79
N VAL A 301 -10.22 6.34 -4.74
CA VAL A 301 -9.36 5.39 -5.46
C VAL A 301 -9.58 5.49 -6.98
N ASP A 302 -10.81 5.73 -7.46
CA ASP A 302 -11.13 5.97 -8.88
C ASP A 302 -10.33 7.17 -9.44
N LEU A 303 -10.14 8.23 -8.65
CA LEU A 303 -9.30 9.37 -9.02
C LEU A 303 -7.83 8.96 -9.22
N CYS A 304 -7.34 8.04 -8.38
CA CYS A 304 -5.94 7.61 -8.36
C CYS A 304 -5.62 6.55 -9.42
N ILE A 305 -6.59 5.72 -9.81
CA ILE A 305 -6.37 4.54 -10.65
C ILE A 305 -6.07 4.89 -12.10
N ASP A 306 -5.16 4.11 -12.68
CA ASP A 306 -4.89 4.07 -14.11
C ASP A 306 -5.68 2.91 -14.76
N TRP A 307 -6.89 3.22 -15.21
CA TRP A 307 -7.85 2.25 -15.76
C TRP A 307 -7.32 1.48 -16.97
N ALA A 308 -6.38 2.05 -17.73
CA ALA A 308 -5.79 1.38 -18.89
C ALA A 308 -4.91 0.18 -18.52
N ARG A 309 -4.48 0.08 -17.25
CA ARG A 309 -3.62 -1.01 -16.75
C ARG A 309 -4.36 -1.98 -15.83
N VAL A 310 -5.66 -1.80 -15.65
CA VAL A 310 -6.47 -2.69 -14.81
C VAL A 310 -6.70 -4.00 -15.56
N VAL A 311 -6.40 -5.10 -14.89
CA VAL A 311 -6.61 -6.45 -15.41
C VAL A 311 -7.72 -7.09 -14.59
N VAL A 312 -8.81 -7.43 -15.27
CA VAL A 312 -9.89 -8.26 -14.72
C VAL A 312 -9.96 -9.49 -15.60
N ALA A 313 -9.89 -10.67 -14.99
CA ALA A 313 -10.04 -11.91 -15.74
C ALA A 313 -11.43 -12.00 -16.35
N SER A 314 -11.47 -12.38 -17.63
CA SER A 314 -12.72 -12.60 -18.32
C SER A 314 -13.23 -14.01 -18.02
N PRO A 315 -14.55 -14.21 -17.86
CA PRO A 315 -15.11 -15.55 -17.66
C PRO A 315 -14.93 -16.48 -18.88
N GLU A 316 -14.39 -15.99 -20.01
CA GLU A 316 -14.19 -16.79 -21.23
C GLU A 316 -12.81 -17.46 -21.29
N ASP A 317 -11.84 -17.04 -20.45
CA ASP A 317 -10.47 -17.58 -20.45
C ASP A 317 -10.34 -18.97 -19.79
N THR A 318 -11.40 -19.47 -19.14
CA THR A 318 -11.37 -20.73 -18.36
C THR A 318 -11.77 -21.99 -19.13
N ASN A 319 -12.25 -21.88 -20.38
CA ASN A 319 -12.60 -23.06 -21.19
C ASN A 319 -11.46 -23.61 -22.06
N GLY A 320 -10.25 -23.05 -21.98
CA GLY A 320 -9.14 -23.37 -22.89
C GLY A 320 -7.97 -24.19 -22.33
N ALA A 321 -7.98 -24.58 -21.06
CA ALA A 321 -6.80 -25.20 -20.42
C ALA A 321 -7.04 -26.66 -19.96
N VAL A 322 -7.34 -27.55 -20.91
CA VAL A 322 -7.03 -28.99 -20.82
C VAL A 322 -6.45 -29.42 -22.16
N GLY A 323 -5.21 -29.91 -22.15
CA GLY A 323 -4.30 -29.84 -23.28
C GLY A 323 -4.51 -30.80 -24.46
N SER A 324 -3.77 -30.54 -25.54
CA SER A 324 -3.13 -31.58 -26.36
C SER A 324 -2.15 -30.95 -27.36
N THR A 325 -0.98 -31.57 -27.43
CA THR A 325 0.07 -31.43 -28.43
C THR A 325 -0.40 -31.75 -29.86
N GLY A 326 0.00 -30.90 -30.83
CA GLY A 326 0.40 -31.27 -32.19
C GLY A 326 -0.66 -31.80 -33.17
N ALA A 327 -0.97 -31.03 -34.21
CA ALA A 327 -0.82 -31.42 -35.62
C ALA A 327 -1.41 -30.33 -36.53
N LEU A 328 -0.63 -29.97 -37.56
CA LEU A 328 -1.04 -29.15 -38.70
C LEU A 328 -2.21 -29.81 -39.42
N THR A 329 -3.22 -29.03 -39.78
CA THR A 329 -3.95 -29.24 -41.04
C THR A 329 -4.70 -27.95 -41.41
N GLU A 330 -4.37 -27.45 -42.59
CA GLU A 330 -5.08 -26.41 -43.31
C GLU A 330 -6.43 -26.96 -43.79
N HIS A 331 -7.49 -26.17 -43.69
CA HIS A 331 -8.53 -26.11 -44.72
C HIS A 331 -9.37 -24.83 -44.58
N GLU A 332 -9.58 -24.21 -45.74
CA GLU A 332 -10.23 -22.92 -45.99
C GLU A 332 -11.75 -22.91 -45.86
N GLU A 333 -12.24 -21.68 -45.67
CA GLU A 333 -13.49 -21.07 -46.13
C GLU A 333 -14.85 -21.67 -45.74
N SER A 334 -15.64 -20.85 -45.02
CA SER A 334 -16.88 -20.28 -45.58
C SER A 334 -17.37 -19.10 -44.72
N ALA A 335 -17.67 -18.00 -45.41
CA ALA A 335 -18.21 -16.76 -44.86
C ALA A 335 -19.67 -16.91 -44.44
N GLU A 336 -20.10 -16.18 -43.40
CA GLU A 336 -21.31 -15.36 -43.45
C GLU A 336 -21.35 -14.39 -42.25
N GLY A 337 -21.79 -13.16 -42.54
CA GLY A 337 -21.51 -11.97 -41.77
C GLY A 337 -22.27 -11.81 -40.46
N ASN A 338 -21.69 -11.00 -39.58
CA ASN A 338 -22.46 -10.13 -38.71
C ASN A 338 -21.63 -8.90 -38.36
N GLU A 339 -21.89 -7.79 -39.07
CA GLU A 339 -21.47 -6.46 -38.68
C GLU A 339 -22.11 -6.11 -37.33
N LYS A 340 -21.32 -6.19 -36.25
CA LYS A 340 -21.65 -5.53 -34.98
C LYS A 340 -20.40 -5.07 -34.25
N SER A 341 -19.54 -4.35 -34.97
CA SER A 341 -18.49 -3.52 -34.37
C SER A 341 -19.08 -2.16 -33.97
N ALA A 342 -19.51 -2.04 -32.72
CA ALA A 342 -19.53 -0.80 -31.92
C ALA A 342 -20.26 -1.04 -30.59
N ASN A 343 -19.57 -1.58 -29.58
CA ASN A 343 -19.80 -1.36 -28.13
C ASN A 343 -18.93 -2.29 -27.24
N GLY A 344 -17.65 -2.48 -27.57
CA GLY A 344 -16.75 -3.35 -26.78
C GLY A 344 -16.12 -2.67 -25.55
N ASP A 345 -15.79 -1.38 -25.66
CA ASP A 345 -14.98 -0.70 -24.63
C ASP A 345 -15.77 -0.24 -23.40
N GLY A 346 -17.08 -0.03 -23.55
CA GLY A 346 -17.96 0.41 -22.45
C GLY A 346 -18.16 -0.67 -21.37
N ASP A 347 -18.12 -1.94 -21.76
CA ASP A 347 -18.39 -3.07 -20.86
C ASP A 347 -17.13 -3.42 -20.02
N ALA A 348 -15.95 -3.41 -20.63
CA ALA A 348 -14.68 -3.71 -19.93
C ALA A 348 -14.38 -2.71 -18.81
N SER A 349 -14.55 -1.41 -19.07
CA SER A 349 -14.35 -0.37 -18.05
C SER A 349 -15.39 -0.47 -16.91
N GLY A 350 -16.64 -0.80 -17.24
CA GLY A 350 -17.70 -1.05 -16.25
C GLY A 350 -17.38 -2.22 -15.32
N ARG A 351 -16.96 -3.35 -15.88
CA ARG A 351 -16.54 -4.55 -15.12
C ARG A 351 -15.34 -4.29 -14.22
N ALA A 352 -14.36 -3.53 -14.70
CA ALA A 352 -13.19 -3.12 -13.90
C ALA A 352 -13.58 -2.27 -12.69
N LYS A 353 -14.50 -1.31 -12.88
CA LYS A 353 -15.03 -0.49 -11.78
C LYS A 353 -15.83 -1.32 -10.79
N GLU A 354 -16.63 -2.26 -11.26
CA GLU A 354 -17.39 -3.17 -10.39
C GLU A 354 -16.47 -4.08 -9.59
N ALA A 355 -15.46 -4.71 -10.22
CA ALA A 355 -14.48 -5.55 -9.54
C ALA A 355 -13.72 -4.79 -8.45
N LEU A 356 -13.33 -3.54 -8.71
CA LEU A 356 -12.72 -2.68 -7.70
C LEU A 356 -13.68 -2.39 -6.55
N LYS A 357 -14.93 -2.01 -6.84
CA LYS A 357 -15.93 -1.72 -5.82
C LYS A 357 -16.20 -2.94 -4.95
N ASP A 358 -16.25 -4.12 -5.54
CA ASP A 358 -16.40 -5.39 -4.83
C ASP A 358 -15.22 -5.66 -3.91
N ALA A 359 -14.00 -5.48 -4.42
CA ALA A 359 -12.78 -5.65 -3.63
C ALA A 359 -12.73 -4.70 -2.42
N ILE A 360 -13.10 -3.42 -2.60
CA ILE A 360 -13.21 -2.44 -1.52
C ILE A 360 -14.33 -2.83 -0.54
N THR A 361 -15.46 -3.33 -1.04
CA THR A 361 -16.56 -3.82 -0.20
C THR A 361 -16.07 -4.93 0.73
N LEU A 362 -15.30 -5.89 0.23
CA LEU A 362 -14.71 -6.96 1.04
C LEU A 362 -13.69 -6.43 2.06
N LEU A 363 -12.84 -5.49 1.65
CA LEU A 363 -11.87 -4.86 2.53
C LEU A 363 -12.54 -4.17 3.72
N VAL A 364 -13.55 -3.34 3.45
CA VAL A 364 -14.29 -2.60 4.50
C VAL A 364 -15.07 -3.57 5.38
N ALA A 365 -15.71 -4.59 4.79
CA ALA A 365 -16.40 -5.62 5.56
C ALA A 365 -15.44 -6.35 6.51
N ALA A 366 -14.28 -6.79 6.03
CA ALA A 366 -13.25 -7.42 6.85
C ALA A 366 -12.73 -6.50 7.96
N ALA A 367 -12.54 -5.20 7.66
CA ALA A 367 -12.16 -4.21 8.66
C ALA A 367 -13.18 -4.14 9.80
N ILE A 368 -14.48 -4.09 9.49
CA ILE A 368 -15.55 -4.04 10.50
C ILE A 368 -15.60 -5.34 11.32
N ARG A 369 -15.44 -6.50 10.67
CA ARG A 369 -15.48 -7.82 11.33
C ARG A 369 -14.26 -8.10 12.19
N SER A 370 -13.14 -7.43 11.95
CA SER A 370 -11.94 -7.59 12.77
C SER A 370 -12.16 -7.33 14.26
N LYS A 371 -13.23 -6.60 14.63
CA LYS A 371 -13.67 -6.39 16.03
C LYS A 371 -14.00 -7.69 16.78
N GLU A 372 -14.35 -8.75 16.06
CA GLU A 372 -14.72 -10.04 16.66
C GLU A 372 -13.46 -10.76 17.20
N SER A 373 -12.32 -10.51 16.57
CA SER A 373 -11.04 -11.10 16.96
C SER A 373 -10.55 -10.57 18.31
N LYS A 374 -10.21 -11.48 19.22
CA LYS A 374 -9.58 -11.12 20.50
C LYS A 374 -8.15 -10.64 20.31
N ASP A 375 -7.42 -11.28 19.41
CA ASP A 375 -6.02 -10.97 19.13
C ASP A 375 -5.90 -9.60 18.45
N ALA A 376 -6.78 -9.29 17.48
CA ALA A 376 -6.83 -7.95 16.90
C ALA A 376 -7.04 -6.90 17.99
N ARG A 377 -8.10 -7.01 18.81
CA ARG A 377 -8.40 -6.05 19.88
C ARG A 377 -7.29 -5.89 20.93
N LYS A 378 -6.47 -6.92 21.14
CA LYS A 378 -5.38 -6.90 22.12
C LYS A 378 -4.12 -6.25 21.54
N GLU A 379 -3.79 -6.53 20.29
CA GLU A 379 -2.49 -6.15 19.72
C GLU A 379 -2.50 -4.77 19.06
N LEU A 380 -3.63 -4.28 18.52
CA LEU A 380 -3.69 -3.00 17.79
C LEU A 380 -4.27 -1.83 18.62
N ASP A 381 -3.85 -0.61 18.31
CA ASP A 381 -4.48 0.64 18.78
C ASP A 381 -5.59 1.05 17.80
N ALA A 382 -6.85 0.79 18.15
CA ALA A 382 -8.00 0.95 17.24
C ALA A 382 -8.28 2.42 16.90
N ASP A 383 -7.85 3.37 17.73
CA ASP A 383 -8.00 4.80 17.50
C ASP A 383 -6.97 5.36 16.50
N ARG A 384 -5.96 4.56 16.16
CA ARG A 384 -4.86 4.92 15.27
C ARG A 384 -4.72 4.01 14.05
N SER A 385 -5.39 2.87 14.09
CA SER A 385 -5.47 1.89 13.01
C SER A 385 -6.60 2.25 12.06
N GLY A 386 -6.56 1.75 10.82
CA GLY A 386 -7.60 2.03 9.84
C GLY A 386 -7.24 1.50 8.45
N ILE A 387 -7.98 1.95 7.44
CA ILE A 387 -7.65 1.67 6.04
C ILE A 387 -6.56 2.63 5.61
N ALA A 388 -5.49 2.07 5.04
CA ALA A 388 -4.35 2.86 4.65
C ALA A 388 -3.79 2.38 3.31
N MET A 389 -3.20 3.31 2.59
CA MET A 389 -2.83 3.16 1.18
C MET A 389 -1.36 3.54 1.02
N TRP A 390 -0.57 2.67 0.38
CA TRP A 390 0.82 2.95 0.04
C TRP A 390 1.00 2.83 -1.45
N ARG A 391 1.59 3.86 -2.04
CA ARG A 391 2.16 3.71 -3.38
C ARG A 391 3.33 2.74 -3.30
N ILE A 392 3.40 1.81 -4.23
CA ILE A 392 4.48 0.84 -4.39
C ILE A 392 4.92 0.83 -5.87
N PRO A 393 6.18 0.48 -6.17
CA PRO A 393 6.67 0.37 -7.53
C PRO A 393 6.17 -0.88 -8.27
#